data_AF-A0A8E2JDT3-F1
#
_entry.id   AF-A0A8E2JDT3-F1
#
_cell.length_a   1.000
_cell.length_b   1.000
_cell.length_c   1.000
_cell.angle_alpha   90.00
_cell.angle_beta   90.00
_cell.angle_gamma   90.00
#
_symmetry.space_group_name_H-M   'P 1'
#
loop_
_entity.id
_entity.type
_entity.pdbx_description
1 polymer ?
#
loop_
_entity_poly.entity_id
_entity_poly.type
_entity_poly.pdbx_seq_one_letter_code
_entity_poly.pdbx_strand_id
1 'polypeptide(L)'
;MSNLLEAYGWTPVPRSQSKLLGSIDSKPAAKISTSDVTLPSSQLAQKVFEYAKAQLPEQTFNHSMRVFYYGSALIKQHLPHFAPSTETYYLTCLLHDIGTTTTNLHATRMSFEFHGGLLALELLKSYGAPQEQAESVAEAIIRHQDLGESGMITTVGQLIQLTTVFDNMGINPSLIHKDTIDSVTKAYPRNKWSSCFAATIREEVGLKPWCHTTAIDGFAEGVEGNKLMEPWE
;
A
#
# COMPACT_ATOMS: atom_id res chain seq x y z
N MET A 1 26.92 -5.92 1.30
CA MET A 1 25.87 -6.06 0.26
C MET A 1 24.58 -6.62 0.83
N SER A 2 24.58 -7.67 1.67
CA SER A 2 23.33 -8.23 2.28
C SER A 2 22.51 -7.20 3.08
N ASN A 3 23.15 -6.41 3.95
CA ASN A 3 22.43 -5.43 4.77
C ASN A 3 21.76 -4.29 3.98
N LEU A 4 22.22 -4.00 2.75
CA LEU A 4 21.63 -2.95 1.91
C LEU A 4 20.36 -3.45 1.22
N LEU A 5 20.36 -4.69 0.74
CA LEU A 5 19.19 -5.31 0.13
C LEU A 5 18.06 -5.48 1.15
N GLU A 6 18.38 -5.90 2.38
CA GLU A 6 17.41 -5.97 3.49
C GLU A 6 16.86 -4.59 3.87
N ALA A 7 17.68 -3.54 3.86
CA ALA A 7 17.22 -2.17 4.09
C ALA A 7 16.26 -1.67 2.99
N TYR A 8 16.34 -2.22 1.78
CA TYR A 8 15.35 -1.97 0.73
C TYR A 8 14.22 -3.00 0.70
N GLY A 9 14.20 -3.94 1.64
CA GLY A 9 13.14 -4.92 1.83
C GLY A 9 13.18 -6.12 0.89
N TRP A 10 14.33 -6.38 0.26
CA TRP A 10 14.62 -7.61 -0.48
C TRP A 10 14.83 -8.82 0.45
N THR A 11 13.96 -8.97 1.43
CA THR A 11 13.89 -10.13 2.32
C THR A 11 12.67 -10.95 1.92
N PRO A 12 12.84 -12.23 1.56
CA PRO A 12 11.73 -13.06 1.13
C PRO A 12 10.85 -13.47 2.32
N VAL A 13 9.55 -13.23 2.21
CA VAL A 13 8.52 -13.69 3.15
C VAL A 13 7.40 -14.43 2.41
N PRO A 14 6.60 -15.27 3.09
CA PRO A 14 5.46 -15.92 2.45
C PRO A 14 4.49 -14.90 1.86
N ARG A 15 4.08 -15.08 0.59
CA ARG A 15 3.04 -14.25 -0.05
C ARG A 15 1.67 -14.44 0.61
N SER A 16 1.39 -15.66 1.05
CA SER A 16 0.17 -15.98 1.80
C SER A 16 0.15 -15.22 3.13
N GLN A 17 -0.82 -14.32 3.27
CA GLN A 17 -1.03 -13.56 4.51
C GLN A 17 -1.31 -14.50 5.68
N SER A 18 -2.08 -15.58 5.46
CA SER A 18 -2.39 -16.55 6.52
C SER A 18 -1.13 -17.28 7.02
N LYS A 19 -0.19 -17.64 6.12
CA LYS A 19 1.08 -18.25 6.51
C LYS A 19 2.00 -17.27 7.24
N LEU A 20 2.10 -16.02 6.78
CA LEU A 20 2.88 -15.00 7.48
C LEU A 20 2.31 -14.75 8.88
N LEU A 21 1.01 -14.46 8.98
CA LEU A 21 0.36 -14.13 10.23
C LEU A 21 0.27 -15.33 11.18
N GLY A 22 0.19 -16.55 10.66
CA GLY A 22 0.26 -17.77 11.47
C GLY A 22 1.63 -18.02 12.11
N SER A 23 2.68 -17.31 11.69
CA SER A 23 4.02 -17.40 12.25
C SER A 23 4.33 -16.33 13.32
N ILE A 24 3.39 -15.41 13.59
CA ILE A 24 3.56 -14.31 14.55
C ILE A 24 2.41 -14.28 15.57
N ASP A 25 2.67 -13.74 16.76
CA ASP A 25 1.59 -13.44 17.72
C ASP A 25 0.92 -12.12 17.32
N SER A 26 -0.19 -12.22 16.57
CA SER A 26 -0.94 -11.05 16.12
C SER A 26 -1.90 -10.50 17.20
N LYS A 27 -1.77 -10.92 18.46
CA LYS A 27 -2.56 -10.43 19.59
C LYS A 27 -1.64 -9.83 20.67
N PRO A 28 -1.99 -8.67 21.27
CA PRO A 28 -3.18 -7.86 20.98
C PRO A 28 -3.09 -7.17 19.60
N ALA A 29 -4.20 -6.57 19.15
CA ALA A 29 -4.21 -5.78 17.92
C ALA A 29 -3.18 -4.63 17.98
N ALA A 30 -2.58 -4.28 16.84
CA ALA A 30 -1.52 -3.27 16.77
C ALA A 30 -2.04 -1.88 17.11
N LYS A 31 -1.40 -1.23 18.09
CA LYS A 31 -1.82 0.07 18.61
C LYS A 31 -0.75 1.15 18.42
N ILE A 32 -1.07 2.21 17.70
CA ILE A 32 -0.21 3.38 17.53
C ILE A 32 -1.05 4.64 17.25
N SER A 33 -0.61 5.80 17.73
CA SER A 33 -1.16 7.09 17.30
C SER A 33 -0.37 7.65 16.13
N THR A 34 -1.01 8.44 15.26
CA THR A 34 -0.31 9.17 14.19
C THR A 34 0.79 10.10 14.71
N SER A 35 0.61 10.64 15.92
CA SER A 35 1.62 11.46 16.63
C SER A 35 2.89 10.70 17.02
N ASP A 36 2.82 9.36 17.10
CA ASP A 36 3.92 8.51 17.57
C ASP A 36 4.75 7.94 16.41
N VAL A 37 4.35 8.21 15.16
CA VAL A 37 5.05 7.78 13.95
C VAL A 37 5.81 8.96 13.37
N THR A 38 7.13 8.80 13.25
CA THR A 38 7.96 9.74 12.52
C THR A 38 7.97 9.36 11.04
N LEU A 39 7.54 10.28 10.18
CA LEU A 39 7.63 10.08 8.73
C LEU A 39 9.10 10.04 8.29
N PRO A 40 9.48 9.21 7.31
CA PRO A 40 10.80 9.26 6.71
C PRO A 40 11.12 10.67 6.20
N SER A 41 12.29 11.18 6.58
CA SER A 41 12.68 12.59 6.37
C SER A 41 13.81 12.76 5.36
N SER A 42 14.18 11.69 4.63
CA SER A 42 15.16 11.77 3.55
C SER A 42 14.69 12.73 2.47
N GLN A 43 15.63 13.32 1.72
CA GLN A 43 15.30 14.20 0.60
C GLN A 43 14.43 13.49 -0.45
N LEU A 44 14.67 12.19 -0.67
CA LEU A 44 13.86 11.36 -1.55
C LEU A 44 12.42 11.25 -1.05
N ALA A 45 12.23 10.91 0.24
CA ALA A 45 10.91 10.80 0.86
C ALA A 45 10.12 12.11 0.78
N GLN A 46 10.76 13.25 1.04
CA GLN A 46 10.13 14.57 0.91
C GLN A 46 9.70 14.86 -0.53
N LYS A 47 10.56 14.63 -1.53
CA LYS A 47 10.21 14.84 -2.95
C LYS A 47 9.05 13.96 -3.40
N VAL A 48 9.02 12.70 -2.96
CA VAL A 48 7.94 11.76 -3.31
C VAL A 48 6.65 12.12 -2.59
N PHE A 49 6.69 12.57 -1.34
CA PHE A 49 5.52 13.09 -0.63
C PHE A 49 4.90 14.28 -1.36
N GLU A 50 5.71 15.29 -1.71
CA GLU A 50 5.21 16.47 -2.44
C GLU A 50 4.66 16.08 -3.82
N TYR A 51 5.32 15.16 -4.52
CA TYR A 51 4.82 14.63 -5.79
C TYR A 51 3.47 13.93 -5.64
N ALA A 52 3.36 12.97 -4.70
CA ALA A 52 2.13 12.22 -4.48
C ALA A 52 0.98 13.15 -4.06
N LYS A 53 1.24 14.11 -3.16
CA LYS A 53 0.26 15.11 -2.74
C LYS A 53 -0.21 16.02 -3.88
N ALA A 54 0.65 16.30 -4.85
CA ALA A 54 0.32 17.12 -6.01
C ALA A 54 -0.41 16.35 -7.13
N GLN A 55 -0.13 15.05 -7.29
CA GLN A 55 -0.64 14.26 -8.41
C GLN A 55 -1.87 13.42 -8.07
N LEU A 56 -2.00 12.96 -6.82
CA LEU A 56 -3.10 12.10 -6.40
C LEU A 56 -4.34 12.94 -6.04
N PRO A 57 -5.55 12.45 -6.35
CA PRO A 57 -6.77 12.92 -5.70
C PRO A 57 -6.65 12.83 -4.17
N GLU A 58 -7.30 13.74 -3.45
CA GLU A 58 -7.19 13.82 -1.99
C GLU A 58 -7.54 12.49 -1.30
N GLN A 59 -8.60 11.80 -1.74
CA GLN A 59 -8.99 10.51 -1.17
C GLN A 59 -7.91 9.44 -1.35
N THR A 60 -7.27 9.39 -2.52
CA THR A 60 -6.19 8.45 -2.83
C THR A 60 -4.93 8.79 -2.03
N PHE A 61 -4.57 10.07 -1.92
CA PHE A 61 -3.46 10.50 -1.08
C PHE A 61 -3.69 10.16 0.40
N ASN A 62 -4.91 10.42 0.91
CA ASN A 62 -5.28 10.06 2.27
C ASN A 62 -5.21 8.54 2.48
N HIS A 63 -5.69 7.74 1.52
CA HIS A 63 -5.57 6.28 1.53
C HIS A 63 -4.10 5.84 1.64
N SER A 64 -3.23 6.34 0.76
CA SER A 64 -1.78 6.09 0.82
C SER A 64 -1.18 6.38 2.19
N MET A 65 -1.58 7.48 2.83
CA MET A 65 -1.13 7.81 4.17
C MET A 65 -1.70 6.85 5.22
N ARG A 66 -3.00 6.51 5.19
CA ARG A 66 -3.59 5.53 6.11
C ARG A 66 -2.87 4.19 6.04
N VAL A 67 -2.63 3.69 4.82
CA VAL A 67 -1.87 2.47 4.53
C VAL A 67 -0.49 2.52 5.17
N PHE A 68 0.23 3.65 5.09
CA PHE A 68 1.53 3.81 5.74
C PHE A 68 1.44 3.70 7.28
N TYR A 69 0.47 4.37 7.91
CA TYR A 69 0.33 4.32 9.37
C TYR A 69 -0.12 2.94 9.87
N TYR A 70 -1.01 2.24 9.16
CA TYR A 70 -1.37 0.87 9.50
C TYR A 70 -0.15 -0.06 9.40
N GLY A 71 0.67 0.10 8.35
CA GLY A 71 1.92 -0.65 8.23
C GLY A 71 2.91 -0.32 9.35
N SER A 72 3.01 0.95 9.76
CA SER A 72 3.84 1.38 10.88
C SER A 72 3.41 0.73 12.21
N ALA A 73 2.10 0.56 12.42
CA ALA A 73 1.57 -0.16 13.58
C ALA A 73 2.00 -1.64 13.55
N LEU A 74 1.87 -2.29 12.38
CA LEU A 74 2.26 -3.69 12.21
C LEU A 74 3.77 -3.89 12.38
N ILE A 75 4.60 -3.03 11.78
CA ILE A 75 6.06 -3.07 11.95
C ILE A 75 6.41 -2.99 13.44
N LYS A 76 5.83 -2.03 14.17
CA LYS A 76 6.17 -1.81 15.58
C LYS A 76 5.84 -3.01 16.46
N GLN A 77 4.71 -3.66 16.23
CA GLN A 77 4.17 -4.65 17.17
C GLN A 77 4.34 -6.10 16.72
N HIS A 78 4.11 -6.37 15.43
CA HIS A 78 3.95 -7.73 14.90
C HIS A 78 5.07 -8.14 13.94
N LEU A 79 5.68 -7.16 13.26
CA LEU A 79 6.67 -7.37 12.20
C LEU A 79 7.93 -6.49 12.40
N PRO A 80 8.59 -6.51 13.57
CA PRO A 80 9.73 -5.62 13.84
C PRO A 80 10.91 -5.84 12.87
N HIS A 81 11.04 -7.05 12.31
CA HIS A 81 12.04 -7.37 11.29
C HIS A 81 11.80 -6.69 9.93
N PHE A 82 10.63 -6.07 9.71
CA PHE A 82 10.35 -5.26 8.51
C PHE A 82 10.85 -3.81 8.66
N ALA A 83 11.20 -3.37 9.87
CA ALA A 83 11.61 -1.99 10.17
C ALA A 83 12.74 -1.43 9.29
N PRO A 84 13.76 -2.21 8.87
CA PRO A 84 14.79 -1.71 7.96
C PRO A 84 14.24 -1.14 6.64
N SER A 85 13.09 -1.64 6.18
CA SER A 85 12.46 -1.27 4.90
C SER A 85 11.42 -0.14 4.99
N THR A 86 11.32 0.56 6.14
CA THR A 86 10.26 1.55 6.41
C THR A 86 10.22 2.70 5.39
N GLU A 87 11.36 3.24 4.97
CA GLU A 87 11.38 4.31 3.96
C GLU A 87 10.92 3.79 2.60
N THR A 88 11.40 2.63 2.16
CA THR A 88 10.95 1.99 0.91
C THR A 88 9.46 1.69 0.93
N TYR A 89 8.94 1.24 2.08
CA TYR A 89 7.50 1.05 2.29
C TYR A 89 6.73 2.38 2.22
N TYR A 90 7.24 3.47 2.79
CA TYR A 90 6.63 4.79 2.70
C TYR A 90 6.54 5.28 1.25
N LEU A 91 7.62 5.17 0.48
CA LEU A 91 7.63 5.50 -0.95
C LEU A 91 6.62 4.66 -1.72
N THR A 92 6.52 3.36 -1.40
CA THR A 92 5.55 2.44 -1.99
C THR A 92 4.12 2.87 -1.68
N CYS A 93 3.80 3.18 -0.42
CA CYS A 93 2.47 3.64 -0.02
C CYS A 93 2.04 4.88 -0.80
N LEU A 94 2.93 5.87 -0.92
CA LEU A 94 2.68 7.12 -1.63
C LEU A 94 2.47 6.96 -3.14
N LEU A 95 2.98 5.89 -3.73
CA LEU A 95 3.00 5.70 -5.18
C LEU A 95 2.16 4.52 -5.69
N HIS A 96 1.70 3.61 -4.84
CA HIS A 96 1.05 2.37 -5.31
C HIS A 96 -0.19 2.59 -6.19
N ASP A 97 -0.95 3.65 -5.91
CA ASP A 97 -2.13 4.03 -6.66
C ASP A 97 -1.87 5.13 -7.72
N ILE A 98 -0.61 5.48 -8.02
CA ILE A 98 -0.33 6.53 -9.02
C ILE A 98 -0.88 6.19 -10.41
N GLY A 99 -0.99 4.89 -10.73
CA GLY A 99 -1.61 4.40 -11.96
C GLY A 99 -3.12 4.67 -12.04
N THR A 100 -3.78 4.96 -10.92
CA THR A 100 -5.23 5.17 -10.85
C THR A 100 -5.68 6.58 -11.19
N THR A 101 -4.76 7.55 -11.26
CA THR A 101 -5.13 8.94 -11.60
C THR A 101 -5.76 8.98 -12.99
N THR A 102 -6.76 9.85 -13.21
CA THR A 102 -7.43 9.96 -14.52
C THR A 102 -6.44 10.12 -15.66
N THR A 103 -5.38 10.90 -15.49
CA THR A 103 -4.32 11.06 -16.49
C THR A 103 -3.65 9.72 -16.81
N ASN A 104 -3.19 8.98 -15.80
CA ASN A 104 -2.43 7.74 -16.01
C ASN A 104 -3.31 6.56 -16.43
N LEU A 105 -4.55 6.50 -15.94
CA LEU A 105 -5.53 5.46 -16.29
C LEU A 105 -5.82 5.48 -17.80
N HIS A 106 -5.94 6.67 -18.37
CA HIS A 106 -6.24 6.90 -19.80
C HIS A 106 -4.99 6.95 -20.70
N ALA A 107 -3.79 7.13 -20.12
CA ALA A 107 -2.54 7.21 -20.89
C ALA A 107 -2.01 5.85 -21.37
N THR A 108 -2.55 4.74 -20.87
CA THR A 108 -2.02 3.39 -21.14
C THR A 108 -3.12 2.36 -21.40
N ARG A 109 -2.73 1.22 -21.97
CA ARG A 109 -3.55 -0.01 -22.07
C ARG A 109 -3.10 -1.12 -21.11
N MET A 110 -2.06 -0.87 -20.32
CA MET A 110 -1.58 -1.78 -19.28
C MET A 110 -2.43 -1.64 -18.01
N SER A 111 -2.53 -2.70 -17.22
CA SER A 111 -3.12 -2.67 -15.87
C SER A 111 -2.49 -1.55 -15.03
N PHE A 112 -3.29 -0.86 -14.22
CA PHE A 112 -2.81 0.30 -13.47
C PHE A 112 -1.67 -0.03 -12.51
N GLU A 113 -1.62 -1.23 -11.94
CA GLU A 113 -0.55 -1.69 -11.03
C GLU A 113 0.78 -1.77 -11.79
N PHE A 114 0.73 -2.27 -13.03
CA PHE A 114 1.91 -2.42 -13.88
C PHE A 114 2.42 -1.06 -14.34
N HIS A 115 1.53 -0.21 -14.86
CA HIS A 115 1.91 1.11 -15.30
C HIS A 115 2.36 1.99 -14.13
N GLY A 116 1.68 1.91 -12.99
CA GLY A 116 2.04 2.61 -11.76
C GLY A 116 3.42 2.22 -11.26
N GLY A 117 3.76 0.93 -11.27
CA GLY A 117 5.10 0.45 -10.92
C GLY A 117 6.20 0.98 -11.85
N LEU A 118 5.94 1.04 -13.16
CA LEU A 118 6.87 1.62 -14.14
C LEU A 118 7.06 3.13 -13.92
N LEU A 119 5.97 3.87 -13.69
CA LEU A 119 6.03 5.30 -13.37
C LEU A 119 6.82 5.56 -12.09
N ALA A 120 6.58 4.76 -11.04
CA ALA A 120 7.31 4.88 -9.78
C ALA A 120 8.81 4.58 -9.95
N LEU A 121 9.16 3.56 -10.74
CA LEU A 121 10.55 3.23 -11.05
C LEU A 121 11.28 4.40 -11.73
N GLU A 122 10.67 4.98 -12.76
CA GLU A 122 11.23 6.11 -13.49
C GLU A 122 11.34 7.37 -12.62
N LEU A 123 10.30 7.68 -11.85
CA LEU A 123 10.26 8.81 -10.93
C LEU A 123 11.39 8.71 -9.89
N LEU A 124 11.52 7.57 -9.22
CA LEU A 124 12.51 7.37 -8.16
C LEU A 124 13.94 7.45 -8.71
N LYS A 125 14.18 6.87 -9.89
CA LYS A 125 15.48 7.01 -10.59
C LYS A 125 15.78 8.48 -10.92
N SER A 126 14.78 9.23 -11.40
CA SER A 126 14.93 10.66 -11.70
C SER A 126 15.23 11.51 -10.45
N TYR A 127 14.78 11.06 -9.28
CA TYR A 127 15.05 11.70 -8.00
C TYR A 127 16.37 11.26 -7.35
N GLY A 128 17.12 10.36 -7.98
CA GLY A 128 18.41 9.87 -7.51
C GLY A 128 18.31 8.75 -6.47
N ALA A 129 17.19 8.01 -6.43
CA ALA A 129 17.08 6.83 -5.59
C ALA A 129 18.10 5.76 -5.99
N PRO A 130 18.68 5.01 -5.02
CA PRO A 130 19.42 3.79 -5.31
C PRO A 130 18.59 2.83 -6.14
N GLN A 131 19.22 2.15 -7.10
CA GLN A 131 18.54 1.29 -8.07
C GLN A 131 17.72 0.21 -7.36
N GLU A 132 18.31 -0.45 -6.37
CA GLU A 132 17.69 -1.54 -5.62
C GLU A 132 16.47 -1.07 -4.81
N GLN A 133 16.46 0.20 -4.37
CA GLN A 133 15.30 0.77 -3.70
C GLN A 133 14.18 1.09 -4.69
N ALA A 134 14.51 1.71 -5.82
CA ALA A 134 13.54 2.04 -6.86
C ALA A 134 12.88 0.77 -7.44
N GLU A 135 13.67 -0.28 -7.67
CA GLU A 135 13.18 -1.59 -8.10
C GLU A 135 12.31 -2.26 -7.04
N SER A 136 12.64 -2.13 -5.74
CA SER A 136 11.82 -2.69 -4.66
C SER A 136 10.44 -2.03 -4.57
N VAL A 137 10.39 -0.70 -4.72
CA VAL A 137 9.13 0.03 -4.82
C VAL A 137 8.33 -0.44 -6.04
N ALA A 138 8.96 -0.53 -7.20
CA ALA A 138 8.29 -0.95 -8.43
C ALA A 138 7.73 -2.38 -8.33
N GLU A 139 8.52 -3.33 -7.83
CA GLU A 139 8.10 -4.72 -7.58
C GLU A 139 6.90 -4.78 -6.62
N ALA A 140 6.96 -4.03 -5.50
CA ALA A 140 5.89 -3.99 -4.53
C ALA A 140 4.60 -3.39 -5.10
N ILE A 141 4.69 -2.33 -5.92
CA ILE A 141 3.53 -1.72 -6.58
C ILE A 141 2.96 -2.67 -7.64
N ILE A 142 3.77 -3.30 -8.48
CA ILE A 142 3.28 -4.24 -9.50
C ILE A 142 2.47 -5.37 -8.86
N ARG A 143 2.87 -5.80 -7.67
CA ARG A 143 2.32 -6.96 -6.98
C ARG A 143 1.35 -6.63 -5.84
N HIS A 144 1.00 -5.36 -5.61
CA HIS A 144 0.18 -4.99 -4.46
C HIS A 144 -1.26 -5.57 -4.53
N GLN A 145 -1.72 -5.98 -5.71
CA GLN A 145 -2.99 -6.70 -5.92
C GLN A 145 -2.82 -8.20 -6.22
N ASP A 146 -1.59 -8.71 -6.29
CA ASP A 146 -1.27 -10.13 -6.55
C ASP A 146 -1.43 -10.98 -5.28
N LEU A 147 -2.65 -11.04 -4.76
CA LEU A 147 -3.00 -11.85 -3.60
C LEU A 147 -2.93 -13.34 -3.91
N GLY A 148 -2.52 -14.17 -2.94
CA GLY A 148 -2.66 -15.62 -3.08
C GLY A 148 -1.83 -16.46 -2.10
N GLU A 149 -1.95 -17.78 -2.22
CA GLU A 149 -1.63 -18.73 -1.14
C GLU A 149 -0.27 -19.45 -1.25
N SER A 150 0.47 -19.21 -2.34
CA SER A 150 1.74 -19.87 -2.64
C SER A 150 2.82 -18.87 -3.06
N GLY A 151 4.09 -19.28 -2.92
CA GLY A 151 5.25 -18.48 -3.30
C GLY A 151 5.73 -17.49 -2.22
N MET A 152 6.71 -16.70 -2.61
CA MET A 152 7.36 -15.68 -1.77
C MET A 152 7.14 -14.29 -2.36
N ILE A 153 7.32 -13.27 -1.53
CA ILE A 153 7.29 -11.86 -1.88
C ILE A 153 8.31 -11.10 -1.00
N THR A 154 8.60 -9.85 -1.33
CA THR A 154 9.44 -8.95 -0.51
C THR A 154 8.70 -8.53 0.77
N THR A 155 9.44 -8.08 1.80
CA THR A 155 8.80 -7.52 3.01
C THR A 155 7.94 -6.31 2.68
N VAL A 156 8.40 -5.45 1.76
CA VAL A 156 7.64 -4.28 1.29
C VAL A 156 6.36 -4.72 0.57
N GLY A 157 6.46 -5.69 -0.34
CA GLY A 157 5.32 -6.24 -1.09
C GLY A 157 4.28 -6.90 -0.16
N GLN A 158 4.73 -7.64 0.84
CA GLN A 158 3.81 -8.25 1.81
C GLN A 158 3.13 -7.20 2.68
N LEU A 159 3.87 -6.19 3.13
CA LEU A 159 3.32 -5.15 3.98
C LEU A 159 2.30 -4.30 3.24
N ILE A 160 2.57 -3.92 1.98
CA ILE A 160 1.61 -3.17 1.16
C ILE A 160 0.34 -3.99 0.88
N GLN A 161 0.46 -5.29 0.60
CA GLN A 161 -0.72 -6.15 0.44
C GLN A 161 -1.55 -6.18 1.72
N LEU A 162 -0.93 -6.40 2.89
CA LEU A 162 -1.65 -6.48 4.17
C LEU A 162 -2.44 -5.21 4.49
N THR A 163 -1.83 -4.04 4.25
CA THR A 163 -2.40 -2.76 4.67
C THR A 163 -3.40 -2.19 3.66
N THR A 164 -3.20 -2.42 2.37
CA THR A 164 -4.18 -2.03 1.33
C THR A 164 -5.45 -2.85 1.44
N VAL A 165 -5.38 -4.18 1.59
CA VAL A 165 -6.60 -5.01 1.77
C VAL A 165 -7.33 -4.72 3.09
N PHE A 166 -6.59 -4.33 4.13
CA PHE A 166 -7.17 -3.89 5.40
C PHE A 166 -7.98 -2.59 5.21
N ASP A 167 -7.43 -1.56 4.56
CA ASP A 167 -8.13 -0.28 4.36
C ASP A 167 -9.24 -0.35 3.28
N ASN A 168 -9.09 -1.22 2.28
CA ASN A 168 -10.00 -1.34 1.15
C ASN A 168 -11.15 -2.31 1.41
N MET A 169 -10.87 -3.48 1.98
CA MET A 169 -11.87 -4.56 2.14
C MET A 169 -12.07 -4.99 3.61
N GLY A 170 -11.34 -4.40 4.56
CA GLY A 170 -11.46 -4.76 5.97
C GLY A 170 -10.90 -6.15 6.30
N ILE A 171 -10.06 -6.71 5.43
CA ILE A 171 -9.45 -8.03 5.63
C ILE A 171 -8.49 -7.99 6.83
N ASN A 172 -8.46 -9.07 7.60
CA ASN A 172 -7.71 -9.20 8.86
C ASN A 172 -8.08 -8.12 9.90
N PRO A 173 -9.38 -7.97 10.26
CA PRO A 173 -9.86 -6.83 11.07
C PRO A 173 -9.29 -6.78 12.49
N SER A 174 -8.75 -7.90 12.99
CA SER A 174 -8.13 -7.97 14.32
C SER A 174 -6.68 -7.50 14.36
N LEU A 175 -6.06 -7.15 13.22
CA LEU A 175 -4.64 -6.77 13.17
C LEU A 175 -4.37 -5.37 13.73
N ILE A 176 -5.30 -4.43 13.57
CA ILE A 176 -5.13 -3.04 13.96
C ILE A 176 -6.19 -2.67 14.99
N HIS A 177 -5.76 -2.05 16.08
CA HIS A 177 -6.66 -1.62 17.14
C HIS A 177 -7.56 -0.46 16.67
N LYS A 178 -8.82 -0.41 17.14
CA LYS A 178 -9.77 0.66 16.79
C LYS A 178 -9.22 2.07 17.02
N ASP A 179 -8.59 2.33 18.16
CA ASP A 179 -7.94 3.62 18.45
C ASP A 179 -6.90 4.04 17.40
N THR A 180 -6.19 3.10 16.78
CA THR A 180 -5.28 3.38 15.66
C THR A 180 -6.08 3.82 14.44
N ILE A 181 -7.19 3.13 14.11
CA ILE A 181 -8.08 3.53 13.00
C ILE A 181 -8.65 4.92 13.25
N ASP A 182 -9.13 5.21 14.47
CA ASP A 182 -9.64 6.52 14.88
C ASP A 182 -8.58 7.62 14.73
N SER A 183 -7.35 7.39 15.21
CA SER A 183 -6.24 8.36 15.09
C SER A 183 -5.86 8.62 13.64
N VAL A 184 -5.77 7.56 12.83
CA VAL A 184 -5.35 7.60 11.43
C VAL A 184 -6.40 8.27 10.54
N THR A 185 -7.67 7.89 10.66
CA THR A 185 -8.76 8.46 9.87
C THR A 185 -9.08 9.90 10.27
N LYS A 186 -8.82 10.30 11.53
CA LYS A 186 -8.90 11.70 11.94
C LYS A 186 -7.84 12.56 11.25
N ALA A 187 -6.62 12.03 11.06
CA ALA A 187 -5.54 12.75 10.38
C ALA A 187 -5.67 12.70 8.85
N TYR A 188 -6.15 11.58 8.30
CA TYR A 188 -6.31 11.32 6.87
C TYR A 188 -7.73 10.76 6.59
N PRO A 189 -8.74 11.64 6.51
CA PRO A 189 -10.15 11.25 6.34
C PRO A 189 -10.38 10.36 5.13
N ARG A 190 -11.31 9.40 5.26
CA ARG A 190 -11.68 8.49 4.16
C ARG A 190 -12.45 9.22 3.06
N ASN A 191 -13.36 10.11 3.43
CA ASN A 191 -14.15 10.92 2.48
C ASN A 191 -14.82 10.06 1.40
N LYS A 192 -15.56 9.03 1.84
CA LYS A 192 -16.23 8.02 1.01
C LYS A 192 -15.26 7.19 0.15
N TRP A 193 -14.09 6.88 0.70
CA TRP A 193 -13.02 6.13 0.01
C TRP A 193 -13.54 4.85 -0.62
N SER A 194 -14.37 4.07 0.07
CA SER A 194 -14.88 2.80 -0.48
C SER A 194 -15.63 3.01 -1.81
N SER A 195 -16.52 4.01 -1.87
CA SER A 195 -17.23 4.32 -3.12
C SER A 195 -16.32 4.91 -4.21
N CYS A 196 -15.34 5.73 -3.80
CA CYS A 196 -14.38 6.34 -4.72
C CYS A 196 -13.52 5.27 -5.40
N PHE A 197 -12.92 4.37 -4.62
CA PHE A 197 -12.04 3.34 -5.15
C PHE A 197 -12.80 2.28 -5.94
N ALA A 198 -14.02 1.92 -5.53
CA ALA A 198 -14.87 1.03 -6.32
C ALA A 198 -15.24 1.62 -7.70
N ALA A 199 -15.45 2.93 -7.80
CA ALA A 199 -15.64 3.59 -9.08
C ALA A 199 -14.38 3.52 -9.95
N THR A 200 -13.19 3.75 -9.38
CA THR A 200 -11.90 3.61 -10.06
C THR A 200 -11.69 2.18 -10.59
N ILE A 201 -12.00 1.15 -9.79
CA ILE A 201 -11.91 -0.25 -10.21
C ILE A 201 -12.79 -0.50 -11.44
N ARG A 202 -14.04 -0.01 -11.42
CA ARG A 202 -14.97 -0.16 -12.55
C ARG A 202 -14.50 0.60 -13.79
N GLU A 203 -13.90 1.77 -13.62
CA GLU A 203 -13.31 2.54 -14.71
C GLU A 203 -12.12 1.80 -15.34
N GLU A 204 -11.20 1.27 -14.52
CA GLU A 204 -10.07 0.44 -14.97
C GLU A 204 -10.56 -0.72 -15.83
N VAL A 205 -11.52 -1.50 -15.31
CA VAL A 205 -12.09 -2.67 -16.00
C VAL A 205 -12.82 -2.25 -17.29
N GLY A 206 -13.51 -1.12 -17.28
CA GLY A 206 -14.19 -0.59 -18.47
C GLY A 206 -13.22 -0.15 -19.57
N LEU A 207 -12.10 0.49 -19.21
CA LEU A 207 -11.07 0.95 -20.16
C LEU A 207 -10.14 -0.18 -20.64
N LYS A 208 -9.91 -1.16 -19.76
CA LYS A 208 -8.92 -2.23 -19.90
C LYS A 208 -9.52 -3.55 -19.39
N PRO A 209 -10.43 -4.19 -20.15
CA PRO A 209 -11.10 -5.42 -19.71
C PRO A 209 -10.17 -6.65 -19.58
N TRP A 210 -8.90 -6.51 -19.99
CA TRP A 210 -7.82 -7.49 -19.81
C TRP A 210 -6.85 -7.14 -18.66
N CYS A 211 -7.15 -6.10 -17.87
CA CYS A 211 -6.30 -5.68 -16.76
C CYS A 211 -6.20 -6.75 -15.67
N HIS A 212 -5.12 -6.70 -14.91
CA HIS A 212 -4.87 -7.61 -13.79
C HIS A 212 -5.94 -7.48 -12.69
N THR A 213 -6.55 -6.31 -12.51
CA THR A 213 -7.63 -6.07 -11.54
C THR A 213 -8.81 -7.06 -11.73
N THR A 214 -9.06 -7.56 -12.94
CA THR A 214 -10.11 -8.58 -13.16
C THR A 214 -9.78 -9.95 -12.55
N ALA A 215 -8.55 -10.18 -12.07
CA ALA A 215 -8.18 -11.41 -11.37
C ALA A 215 -8.71 -11.47 -9.93
N ILE A 216 -9.20 -10.34 -9.38
CA ILE A 216 -9.86 -10.28 -8.08
C ILE A 216 -11.38 -10.29 -8.31
N ASP A 217 -11.99 -11.46 -8.14
CA ASP A 217 -13.44 -11.63 -8.30
C ASP A 217 -14.24 -10.74 -7.32
N GLY A 218 -15.17 -9.95 -7.85
CA GLY A 218 -16.05 -9.08 -7.06
C GLY A 218 -15.34 -7.96 -6.31
N PHE A 219 -14.18 -7.49 -6.82
CA PHE A 219 -13.33 -6.55 -6.10
C PHE A 219 -14.04 -5.23 -5.76
N ALA A 220 -14.73 -4.60 -6.72
CA ALA A 220 -15.44 -3.35 -6.49
C ALA A 220 -16.53 -3.51 -5.41
N GLU A 221 -17.28 -4.62 -5.46
CA GLU A 221 -18.32 -4.95 -4.49
C GLU A 221 -17.73 -5.24 -3.11
N GLY A 222 -16.57 -5.90 -3.04
CA GLY A 222 -15.84 -6.16 -1.80
C GLY A 222 -15.36 -4.86 -1.13
N VAL A 223 -14.91 -3.89 -1.92
CA VAL A 223 -14.51 -2.56 -1.43
C VAL A 223 -15.69 -1.77 -0.90
N GLU A 224 -16.83 -1.77 -1.62
CA GLU A 224 -18.07 -1.13 -1.16
C GLU A 224 -18.65 -1.81 0.08
N GLY A 225 -18.44 -3.12 0.20
CA GLY A 225 -18.89 -3.95 1.33
C GLY A 225 -18.01 -3.89 2.58
N ASN A 226 -17.04 -2.97 2.67
CA ASN A 226 -16.09 -2.89 3.77
C ASN A 226 -16.75 -2.50 5.12
N LYS A 227 -17.22 -3.53 5.84
CA LYS A 227 -17.87 -3.37 7.16
C LYS A 227 -16.94 -2.92 8.27
N LEU A 228 -15.64 -3.15 8.12
CA LEU A 228 -14.67 -2.66 9.10
C LEU A 228 -14.63 -1.13 9.08
N MET A 229 -14.59 -0.53 7.88
CA MET A 229 -14.34 0.91 7.73
C MET A 229 -15.61 1.76 7.64
N GLU A 230 -16.80 1.17 7.53
CA GLU A 230 -18.10 1.85 7.49
C GLU A 230 -18.28 2.98 8.53
N PRO A 231 -17.82 2.86 9.79
CA PRO A 231 -17.93 3.96 10.77
C PRO A 231 -17.10 5.22 10.46
N TRP A 232 -16.19 5.17 9.47
CA TRP A 232 -15.25 6.25 9.15
C TRP A 232 -15.34 6.74 7.70
N GLU A 233 -16.34 6.28 6.93
CA GLU A 233 -16.57 6.72 5.53
C GLU A 233 -16.93 8.20 5.40
#